data_AF-A0A1H6F9B4-F1
#
_entry.id   AF-A0A1H6F9B4-F1
#
_cell.length_a   1.000
_cell.length_b   1.000
_cell.length_c   1.000
_cell.angle_alpha   90.00
_cell.angle_beta   90.00
_cell.angle_gamma   90.00
#
_symmetry.space_group_name_H-M   'P 1'
#
loop_
_entity.id
_entity.type
_entity.pdbx_description
1 polymer ?
#
loop_
_entity_poly.entity_id
_entity_poly.type
_entity_poly.pdbx_seq_one_letter_code
_entity_poly.pdbx_strand_id
1 'polypeptide(L)'
;MKKRLLSVAIAASLSIGAMDAYALADRTPAAAEDKTTVNYTNTIDVSTVSTLSAAGTTLNLKLLSKAGVGLNETRYVRFDFGNTTFATNDIHKDALVITNAAGTELGTSTSQAFTVNLVSGHEGKVGTSHVIFSIKVPETWDADSDPATPDSDNKVIPSSSRLVFTPGNGSQTNLGVNNTEAITYQYRLFEKEVGASDPDNNLSLVGDSGDYVRFFPPYEVKMTPSLLTADVASDYSRFVDSKKSGYVAKEIIFDLTDTTGIGALNLPDGTTKVTNLATVLKETTTLDVAGNFAAIASAGGIYDNAAKNRIYIDANNSASSAKCDNVNSAATSLTAELATFTVGNANITKANKAILCIETNTGPAATENGGEIPASVYSASFNGVPKTGHLALGFSGLDAGKVKRNGAQLITPFFTLNESYTPRFYLVNRGSQAATFKIALASDASKPISAGDITEGTIPANGALLLKGPQIATPLGGRGSAVFTVSAPCNLISGVFQNRTNTTADPNIGSGDFDSIPMQMPEGECK
;
A
#
# COMPACT_ATOMS: atom_id res chain seq x y z
N MET A 1 -28.01 -46.74 16.17
CA MET A 1 -27.09 -46.10 17.14
C MET A 1 -25.69 -46.04 16.52
N LYS A 2 -25.39 -44.98 15.75
CA LYS A 2 -24.11 -44.62 15.08
C LYS A 2 -24.42 -43.43 14.16
N LYS A 3 -23.48 -42.47 14.03
CA LYS A 3 -23.54 -41.19 13.28
C LYS A 3 -23.93 -39.93 14.10
N ARG A 4 -23.18 -39.62 15.17
CA ARG A 4 -23.01 -38.25 15.70
C ARG A 4 -21.68 -38.16 16.48
N LEU A 5 -20.55 -38.15 15.78
CA LEU A 5 -19.23 -37.85 16.35
C LEU A 5 -18.19 -37.48 15.27
N LEU A 6 -18.65 -36.85 14.18
CA LEU A 6 -17.78 -36.35 13.10
C LEU A 6 -18.18 -34.94 12.64
N SER A 7 -18.58 -34.09 13.60
CA SER A 7 -18.96 -32.69 13.30
C SER A 7 -18.39 -31.69 14.31
N VAL A 8 -17.49 -32.12 15.20
CA VAL A 8 -16.86 -31.26 16.22
C VAL A 8 -15.33 -31.14 16.04
N ALA A 9 -14.72 -31.88 15.12
CA ALA A 9 -13.27 -31.79 14.85
C ALA A 9 -12.89 -30.93 13.63
N ILE A 10 -13.86 -30.34 12.91
CA ILE A 10 -13.59 -29.44 11.76
C ILE A 10 -13.81 -27.96 12.13
N ALA A 11 -14.33 -27.67 13.32
CA ALA A 11 -14.57 -26.30 13.79
C ALA A 11 -13.38 -25.66 14.55
N ALA A 12 -12.20 -26.31 14.58
CA ALA A 12 -11.02 -25.80 15.29
C ALA A 12 -9.77 -25.63 14.41
N SER A 13 -9.84 -25.84 13.09
CA SER A 13 -8.69 -25.69 12.18
C SER A 13 -8.88 -24.63 11.09
N LEU A 14 -9.89 -23.78 11.20
CA LEU A 14 -10.10 -22.63 10.30
C LEU A 14 -10.30 -21.36 11.12
N SER A 15 -9.28 -21.02 11.90
CA SER A 15 -9.07 -19.64 12.35
C SER A 15 -7.60 -19.30 12.18
N ILE A 16 -7.38 -18.22 11.41
CA ILE A 16 -6.16 -17.43 11.20
C ILE A 16 -5.60 -17.60 9.77
N GLY A 17 -5.95 -16.63 8.91
CA GLY A 17 -5.23 -16.33 7.68
C GLY A 17 -6.07 -16.11 6.41
N ALA A 18 -6.61 -14.90 6.26
CA ALA A 18 -6.95 -14.21 5.00
C ALA A 18 -8.08 -14.74 4.09
N MET A 19 -9.28 -14.14 4.26
CA MET A 19 -10.06 -13.55 3.15
C MET A 19 -9.20 -12.40 2.54
N ASP A 20 -9.22 -12.01 1.27
CA ASP A 20 -10.15 -12.16 0.16
C ASP A 20 -9.41 -11.70 -1.13
N ALA A 21 -9.76 -12.26 -2.30
CA ALA A 21 -9.84 -11.55 -3.59
C ALA A 21 -9.97 -12.52 -4.78
N TYR A 22 -11.23 -12.88 -5.05
CA TYR A 22 -11.90 -12.95 -6.36
C TYR A 22 -11.05 -13.03 -7.65
N ALA A 23 -11.32 -14.09 -8.42
CA ALA A 23 -11.05 -14.18 -9.85
C ALA A 23 -12.38 -14.10 -10.67
N LEU A 24 -12.37 -13.23 -11.68
CA LEU A 24 -13.09 -13.21 -12.97
C LEU A 24 -14.56 -13.67 -13.08
N ALA A 25 -15.45 -12.80 -13.56
CA ALA A 25 -15.83 -12.71 -14.99
C ALA A 25 -17.14 -11.91 -15.22
N ASP A 26 -17.01 -10.93 -16.12
CA ASP A 26 -17.96 -10.30 -17.05
C ASP A 26 -19.41 -10.84 -17.19
N ARG A 27 -20.40 -9.94 -17.04
CA ARG A 27 -21.63 -9.82 -17.83
C ARG A 27 -22.41 -8.53 -17.47
N THR A 28 -22.35 -7.53 -18.34
CA THR A 28 -23.35 -6.43 -18.53
C THR A 28 -24.63 -6.96 -19.22
N PRO A 29 -25.75 -6.19 -19.41
CA PRO A 29 -26.04 -4.80 -19.01
C PRO A 29 -27.45 -4.53 -18.41
N ALA A 30 -27.63 -3.41 -17.69
CA ALA A 30 -28.70 -2.41 -17.93
C ALA A 30 -28.63 -1.24 -16.91
N ALA A 31 -28.42 -0.04 -17.46
CA ALA A 31 -28.85 1.29 -17.02
C ALA A 31 -28.77 1.70 -15.53
N ALA A 32 -27.80 2.55 -15.21
CA ALA A 32 -28.05 3.82 -14.53
C ALA A 32 -26.92 4.80 -14.88
N GLU A 33 -27.32 6.03 -15.17
CA GLU A 33 -26.54 7.10 -15.77
C GLU A 33 -25.34 7.57 -14.93
N ASP A 34 -24.24 7.76 -15.64
CA ASP A 34 -23.25 8.83 -15.56
C ASP A 34 -23.03 9.57 -14.21
N LYS A 35 -21.95 9.19 -13.53
CA LYS A 35 -21.17 10.11 -12.67
C LYS A 35 -19.78 10.26 -13.28
N THR A 36 -19.65 11.16 -14.24
CA THR A 36 -18.35 11.71 -14.62
C THR A 36 -17.81 12.52 -13.44
N THR A 37 -16.89 11.91 -12.69
CA THR A 37 -16.00 12.63 -11.78
C THR A 37 -15.11 13.53 -12.64
N VAL A 38 -15.44 14.82 -12.71
CA VAL A 38 -14.54 15.83 -13.26
C VAL A 38 -13.43 16.05 -12.24
N ASN A 39 -12.24 15.52 -12.54
CA ASN A 39 -11.01 15.86 -11.82
C ASN A 39 -10.68 17.33 -12.13
N TYR A 40 -10.82 18.21 -11.13
CA TYR A 40 -10.13 19.49 -11.15
C TYR A 40 -8.78 19.31 -10.43
N THR A 41 -7.72 19.22 -11.23
CA THR A 41 -6.35 19.28 -10.74
C THR A 41 -6.01 20.74 -10.43
N ASN A 42 -6.18 21.14 -9.18
CA ASN A 42 -5.48 22.29 -8.62
C ASN A 42 -4.60 21.78 -7.48
N THR A 43 -3.31 21.65 -7.75
CA THR A 43 -2.29 21.36 -6.74
C THR A 43 -2.11 22.62 -5.89
N ILE A 44 -2.46 22.58 -4.61
CA ILE A 44 -2.13 23.66 -3.66
C ILE A 44 -1.33 23.04 -2.54
N ASP A 45 -0.06 23.41 -2.52
CA ASP A 45 0.93 23.01 -1.53
C ASP A 45 0.84 23.96 -0.33
N VAL A 46 0.47 23.44 0.83
CA VAL A 46 0.17 24.25 2.02
C VAL A 46 0.51 23.46 3.26
N SER A 47 1.57 23.85 3.98
CA SER A 47 1.83 23.28 5.32
C SER A 47 2.04 24.28 6.45
N THR A 48 1.95 25.59 6.23
CA THR A 48 1.78 26.62 7.31
C THR A 48 1.24 27.93 6.74
N VAL A 49 0.28 27.85 5.82
CA VAL A 49 -0.30 29.05 5.26
C VAL A 49 -1.21 29.71 6.31
N SER A 50 -0.76 30.83 6.87
CA SER A 50 -1.65 31.76 7.58
C SER A 50 -2.60 32.48 6.61
N THR A 51 -2.48 32.22 5.31
CA THR A 51 -3.12 32.99 4.23
C THR A 51 -3.32 32.19 2.91
N LEU A 52 -4.41 31.43 2.75
CA LEU A 52 -4.66 30.68 1.51
C LEU A 52 -4.90 31.65 0.33
N SER A 53 -3.89 31.84 -0.52
CA SER A 53 -3.95 32.73 -1.68
C SER A 53 -4.08 31.99 -3.01
N ALA A 54 -4.93 30.96 -3.07
CA ALA A 54 -5.18 30.25 -4.32
C ALA A 54 -6.27 30.98 -5.13
N ALA A 55 -5.85 31.95 -5.94
CA ALA A 55 -6.67 32.45 -7.04
C ALA A 55 -7.13 31.24 -7.89
N GLY A 56 -8.44 31.06 -8.05
CA GLY A 56 -9.01 30.01 -8.93
C GLY A 56 -9.54 28.75 -8.25
N THR A 57 -9.63 28.68 -6.91
CA THR A 57 -10.44 27.64 -6.25
C THR A 57 -11.91 28.06 -6.25
N THR A 58 -12.72 27.39 -7.06
CA THR A 58 -14.16 27.62 -7.17
C THR A 58 -14.91 26.53 -6.41
N LEU A 59 -15.70 26.92 -5.42
CA LEU A 59 -16.62 26.03 -4.73
C LEU A 59 -17.96 26.03 -5.47
N ASN A 60 -18.25 24.95 -6.19
CA ASN A 60 -19.51 24.76 -6.90
C ASN A 60 -20.55 24.11 -5.98
N LEU A 61 -21.57 24.84 -5.58
CA LEU A 61 -22.63 24.37 -4.70
C LEU A 61 -23.95 24.27 -5.45
N LYS A 62 -24.64 23.13 -5.35
CA LYS A 62 -25.96 22.97 -5.97
C LYS A 62 -27.06 23.41 -5.00
N LEU A 63 -27.93 24.34 -5.41
CA LEU A 63 -29.14 24.65 -4.65
C LEU A 63 -30.08 23.44 -4.66
N LEU A 64 -30.60 22.98 -3.51
CA LEU A 64 -31.55 21.85 -3.50
C LEU A 64 -32.98 22.30 -3.83
N SER A 65 -33.80 21.34 -4.27
CA SER A 65 -35.05 21.48 -5.05
C SER A 65 -36.22 22.27 -4.46
N LYS A 66 -36.06 22.96 -3.33
CA LYS A 66 -37.16 23.69 -2.66
C LYS A 66 -36.81 25.08 -2.12
N ALA A 67 -35.59 25.56 -2.35
CA ALA A 67 -35.09 26.77 -1.69
C ALA A 67 -34.61 27.86 -2.67
N GLY A 68 -35.17 27.89 -3.89
CA GLY A 68 -34.89 28.95 -4.85
C GLY A 68 -35.27 30.35 -4.36
N VAL A 69 -34.79 31.37 -5.07
CA VAL A 69 -35.09 32.79 -4.78
C VAL A 69 -36.18 33.27 -5.73
N GLY A 70 -37.30 33.75 -5.18
CA GLY A 70 -38.42 34.31 -5.96
C GLY A 70 -38.21 35.78 -6.33
N LEU A 71 -39.08 36.31 -7.19
CA LEU A 71 -39.10 37.74 -7.56
C LEU A 71 -39.26 38.62 -6.32
N ASN A 72 -38.44 39.67 -6.22
CA ASN A 72 -38.42 40.61 -5.09
C ASN A 72 -38.17 39.94 -3.71
N GLU A 73 -37.75 38.68 -3.69
CA GLU A 73 -37.31 38.01 -2.47
C GLU A 73 -35.83 38.30 -2.20
N THR A 74 -35.50 38.48 -0.93
CA THR A 74 -34.11 38.45 -0.45
C THR A 74 -33.87 37.15 0.30
N ARG A 75 -32.76 36.47 0.00
CA ARG A 75 -32.26 35.32 0.76
C ARG A 75 -30.83 35.56 1.21
N TYR A 76 -30.42 34.82 2.24
CA TYR A 76 -29.10 34.96 2.85
C TYR A 76 -28.35 33.64 2.77
N VAL A 77 -27.18 33.65 2.14
CA VAL A 77 -26.27 32.49 2.05
C VAL A 77 -25.17 32.70 3.07
N ARG A 78 -24.99 31.74 3.96
CA ARG A 78 -23.84 31.67 4.87
C ARG A 78 -22.91 30.56 4.43
N PHE A 79 -21.62 30.88 4.41
CA PHE A 79 -20.53 29.90 4.30
C PHE A 79 -19.80 29.87 5.63
N ASP A 80 -19.72 28.69 6.23
CA ASP A 80 -18.92 28.38 7.40
C ASP A 80 -17.71 27.57 6.96
N PHE A 81 -16.54 27.98 7.42
CA PHE A 81 -15.28 27.29 7.20
C PHE A 81 -14.81 26.71 8.52
N GLY A 82 -14.86 25.39 8.63
CA GLY A 82 -14.30 24.67 9.76
C GLY A 82 -12.77 24.71 9.71
N ASN A 83 -12.13 24.64 10.89
CA ASN A 83 -10.67 24.52 11.01
C ASN A 83 -9.86 25.72 10.45
N THR A 84 -10.52 26.82 10.10
CA THR A 84 -9.90 28.03 9.56
C THR A 84 -10.70 29.29 9.92
N THR A 85 -10.05 30.45 9.82
CA THR A 85 -10.68 31.77 9.93
C THR A 85 -10.13 32.68 8.84
N PHE A 86 -10.88 33.70 8.40
CA PHE A 86 -10.34 34.69 7.46
C PHE A 86 -9.12 35.41 8.07
N ALA A 87 -8.10 35.62 7.27
CA ALA A 87 -6.85 36.27 7.62
C ALA A 87 -6.69 37.65 6.96
N THR A 88 -7.51 37.95 5.94
CA THR A 88 -7.66 39.30 5.36
C THR A 88 -9.14 39.64 5.21
N ASN A 89 -9.46 40.94 5.23
CA ASN A 89 -10.83 41.45 5.07
C ASN A 89 -11.25 41.60 3.59
N ASP A 90 -10.69 40.78 2.68
CA ASP A 90 -10.73 41.04 1.24
C ASP A 90 -11.82 40.27 0.48
N ILE A 91 -12.87 39.81 1.17
CA ILE A 91 -14.00 39.20 0.47
C ILE A 91 -14.73 40.30 -0.30
N HIS A 92 -14.76 40.16 -1.63
CA HIS A 92 -15.54 41.03 -2.51
C HIS A 92 -16.94 40.46 -2.72
N LYS A 93 -17.91 41.33 -3.02
CA LYS A 93 -19.27 40.89 -3.39
C LYS A 93 -19.28 39.96 -4.61
N ASP A 94 -18.30 40.12 -5.50
CA ASP A 94 -18.12 39.31 -6.72
C ASP A 94 -17.53 37.93 -6.40
N ALA A 95 -17.24 37.63 -5.12
CA ALA A 95 -16.80 36.32 -4.67
C ALA A 95 -17.91 35.26 -4.74
N LEU A 96 -19.18 35.66 -4.87
CA LEU A 96 -20.29 34.74 -5.05
C LEU A 96 -20.94 34.98 -6.41
N VAL A 97 -20.79 34.01 -7.29
CA VAL A 97 -21.37 33.98 -8.63
C VAL A 97 -22.49 32.95 -8.65
N ILE A 98 -23.57 33.22 -9.39
CA ILE A 98 -24.67 32.26 -9.57
C ILE A 98 -24.61 31.78 -11.02
N THR A 99 -24.54 30.48 -11.22
CA THR A 99 -24.49 29.87 -12.55
C THR A 99 -25.66 28.91 -12.77
N ASN A 100 -26.05 28.66 -14.01
CA ASN A 100 -26.96 27.57 -14.33
C ASN A 100 -26.25 26.20 -14.20
N ALA A 101 -26.99 25.12 -14.45
CA ALA A 101 -26.44 23.76 -14.40
C ALA A 101 -25.27 23.51 -15.38
N ALA A 102 -25.19 24.29 -16.47
CA ALA A 102 -24.12 24.24 -17.47
C ALA A 102 -22.91 25.12 -17.11
N GLY A 103 -22.94 25.83 -15.97
CA GLY A 103 -21.84 26.70 -15.51
C GLY A 103 -21.83 28.09 -16.14
N THR A 104 -22.88 28.48 -16.87
CA THR A 104 -23.03 29.85 -17.39
C THR A 104 -23.51 30.76 -16.26
N GLU A 105 -22.83 31.89 -16.06
CA GLU A 105 -23.21 32.91 -15.09
C GLU A 105 -24.57 33.54 -15.43
N LEU A 106 -25.48 33.52 -14.47
CA LEU A 106 -26.79 34.13 -14.58
C LEU A 106 -26.69 35.64 -14.30
N GLY A 107 -27.58 36.46 -14.85
CA GLY A 107 -27.74 37.85 -14.41
C GLY A 107 -26.59 38.81 -14.74
N THR A 108 -25.72 38.51 -15.71
CA THR A 108 -24.64 39.40 -16.15
C THR A 108 -25.10 40.56 -17.06
N SER A 109 -26.37 40.56 -17.51
CA SER A 109 -26.92 41.66 -18.29
C SER A 109 -27.30 42.85 -17.39
N THR A 110 -26.83 44.04 -17.76
CA THR A 110 -26.95 45.27 -16.95
C THR A 110 -28.38 45.73 -16.68
N SER A 111 -29.37 45.19 -17.40
CA SER A 111 -30.79 45.55 -17.24
C SER A 111 -31.60 44.61 -16.33
N GLN A 112 -31.06 43.45 -15.94
CA GLN A 112 -31.82 42.45 -15.16
C GLN A 112 -31.01 41.73 -14.06
N ALA A 113 -29.77 42.13 -13.76
CA ALA A 113 -28.94 41.46 -12.77
C ALA A 113 -29.60 41.30 -11.37
N PHE A 114 -29.59 40.09 -10.82
CA PHE A 114 -29.78 39.93 -9.37
C PHE A 114 -28.65 40.62 -8.62
N THR A 115 -28.95 41.12 -7.43
CA THR A 115 -27.95 41.78 -6.58
C THR A 115 -27.41 40.80 -5.56
N VAL A 116 -26.10 40.62 -5.57
CA VAL A 116 -25.35 39.93 -4.53
C VAL A 116 -24.61 41.00 -3.73
N ASN A 117 -24.88 41.06 -2.42
CA ASN A 117 -24.19 41.97 -1.52
C ASN A 117 -23.62 41.20 -0.33
N LEU A 118 -22.49 41.67 0.18
CA LEU A 118 -22.00 41.24 1.48
C LEU A 118 -22.85 41.85 2.59
N VAL A 119 -23.23 41.04 3.56
CA VAL A 119 -23.98 41.53 4.72
C VAL A 119 -23.03 42.24 5.67
N SER A 120 -23.39 43.46 6.06
CA SER A 120 -22.50 44.28 6.90
C SER A 120 -22.25 43.63 8.26
N GLY A 121 -20.99 43.59 8.70
CA GLY A 121 -20.59 42.90 9.93
C GLY A 121 -20.31 41.40 9.75
N HIS A 122 -20.62 40.83 8.59
CA HIS A 122 -20.46 39.41 8.26
C HIS A 122 -19.68 39.21 6.96
N GLU A 123 -18.80 40.15 6.60
CA GLU A 123 -18.05 40.16 5.34
C GLU A 123 -16.82 39.22 5.34
N GLY A 124 -16.75 38.24 6.24
CA GLY A 124 -15.54 37.42 6.40
C GLY A 124 -14.39 38.21 7.01
N LYS A 125 -14.62 38.86 8.15
CA LYS A 125 -13.60 39.66 8.82
C LYS A 125 -12.47 38.80 9.35
N VAL A 126 -11.27 39.37 9.48
CA VAL A 126 -10.12 38.70 10.11
C VAL A 126 -10.54 38.06 11.44
N GLY A 127 -10.30 36.75 11.58
CA GLY A 127 -10.66 35.96 12.75
C GLY A 127 -12.07 35.37 12.76
N THR A 128 -12.93 35.68 11.78
CA THR A 128 -14.22 34.99 11.64
C THR A 128 -14.05 33.71 10.82
N SER A 129 -14.88 32.71 11.09
CA SER A 129 -14.92 31.45 10.31
C SER A 129 -16.05 31.44 9.28
N HIS A 130 -16.75 32.56 9.09
CA HIS A 130 -17.91 32.61 8.22
C HIS A 130 -18.05 33.93 7.46
N VAL A 131 -18.77 33.86 6.33
CA VAL A 131 -19.18 34.99 5.51
C VAL A 131 -20.65 34.84 5.11
N ILE A 132 -21.37 35.97 5.04
CA ILE A 132 -22.79 36.01 4.68
C ILE A 132 -23.01 36.92 3.48
N PHE A 133 -23.69 36.40 2.48
CA PHE A 133 -24.15 37.12 1.29
C PHE A 133 -25.67 37.25 1.30
N SER A 134 -26.19 38.40 0.89
CA SER A 134 -27.59 38.56 0.53
C SER A 134 -27.76 38.46 -0.98
N ILE A 135 -28.72 37.67 -1.44
CA ILE A 135 -29.12 37.56 -2.85
C ILE A 135 -30.52 38.15 -2.97
N LYS A 136 -30.70 39.16 -3.82
CA LYS A 136 -32.02 39.73 -4.14
C LYS A 136 -32.27 39.70 -5.64
N VAL A 137 -33.40 39.11 -6.02
CA VAL A 137 -33.89 39.08 -7.40
C VAL A 137 -34.80 40.30 -7.64
N PRO A 138 -34.57 41.10 -8.70
CA PRO A 138 -35.41 42.25 -9.00
C PRO A 138 -36.83 41.82 -9.43
N GLU A 139 -37.81 42.69 -9.22
CA GLU A 139 -39.21 42.45 -9.64
C GLU A 139 -39.35 42.39 -11.18
N THR A 140 -38.42 43.01 -11.91
CA THR A 140 -38.42 43.12 -13.38
C THR A 140 -37.60 42.03 -14.08
N TRP A 141 -37.29 40.92 -13.41
CA TRP A 141 -36.58 39.81 -14.05
C TRP A 141 -37.47 39.15 -15.10
N ASP A 142 -37.00 39.11 -16.36
CA ASP A 142 -37.72 38.50 -17.47
C ASP A 142 -37.18 37.08 -17.70
N ALA A 143 -37.94 36.09 -17.26
CA ALA A 143 -37.59 34.69 -17.41
C ALA A 143 -37.48 34.23 -18.87
N ASP A 144 -38.03 34.99 -19.84
CA ASP A 144 -37.99 34.62 -21.26
C ASP A 144 -36.64 34.94 -21.93
N SER A 145 -35.76 35.72 -21.28
CA SER A 145 -34.50 36.20 -21.86
C SER A 145 -33.25 35.39 -21.47
N ASP A 146 -33.36 34.46 -20.52
CA ASP A 146 -32.28 33.59 -20.02
C ASP A 146 -32.81 32.14 -20.00
N PRO A 147 -32.14 31.12 -20.60
CA PRO A 147 -32.67 29.76 -20.80
C PRO A 147 -33.02 28.96 -19.53
N ALA A 148 -32.92 29.55 -18.34
CA ALA A 148 -33.41 28.97 -17.10
C ALA A 148 -34.94 29.11 -17.01
N THR A 149 -35.67 28.13 -17.53
CA THR A 149 -37.12 28.02 -17.29
C THR A 149 -37.38 28.03 -15.78
N PRO A 150 -38.28 28.90 -15.26
CA PRO A 150 -38.67 28.90 -13.86
C PRO A 150 -39.08 27.48 -13.45
N ASP A 151 -38.68 27.05 -12.24
CA ASP A 151 -39.15 25.75 -11.74
C ASP A 151 -40.66 25.79 -11.45
N SER A 152 -41.24 24.62 -11.16
CA SER A 152 -42.68 24.49 -10.90
C SER A 152 -43.19 25.34 -9.73
N ASP A 153 -42.28 25.87 -8.90
CA ASP A 153 -42.58 26.68 -7.72
C ASP A 153 -42.35 28.18 -7.95
N ASN A 154 -42.21 28.60 -9.22
CA ASN A 154 -42.09 29.99 -9.65
C ASN A 154 -40.84 30.68 -9.07
N LYS A 155 -39.76 29.93 -8.81
CA LYS A 155 -38.48 30.47 -8.36
C LYS A 155 -37.63 30.87 -9.56
N VAL A 156 -37.07 32.07 -9.48
CA VAL A 156 -36.32 32.73 -10.56
C VAL A 156 -34.89 32.23 -10.64
N ILE A 157 -34.29 31.90 -9.48
CA ILE A 157 -33.08 31.11 -9.42
C ILE A 157 -33.53 29.65 -9.23
N PRO A 158 -33.54 28.83 -10.30
CA PRO A 158 -34.04 27.47 -10.22
C PRO A 158 -33.14 26.63 -9.33
N SER A 159 -33.69 25.57 -8.77
CA SER A 159 -32.93 24.60 -8.00
C SER A 159 -31.90 23.78 -8.78
N SER A 160 -31.81 23.96 -10.10
CA SER A 160 -30.71 23.42 -10.91
C SER A 160 -29.48 24.33 -10.91
N SER A 161 -29.62 25.59 -10.47
CA SER A 161 -28.54 26.57 -10.41
C SER A 161 -27.49 26.22 -9.36
N ARG A 162 -26.27 26.71 -9.62
CA ARG A 162 -25.12 26.53 -8.75
C ARG A 162 -24.67 27.88 -8.18
N LEU A 163 -24.45 27.91 -6.87
CA LEU A 163 -23.72 28.99 -6.22
C LEU A 163 -22.24 28.67 -6.32
N VAL A 164 -21.48 29.56 -6.94
CA VAL A 164 -20.05 29.43 -7.17
C VAL A 164 -19.34 30.44 -6.29
N PHE A 165 -18.75 29.96 -5.20
CA PHE A 165 -17.96 30.82 -4.32
C PHE A 165 -16.48 30.79 -4.73
N THR A 166 -15.93 31.95 -5.03
CA THR A 166 -14.53 32.19 -5.39
C THR A 166 -13.99 33.26 -4.45
N PRO A 167 -13.17 32.91 -3.45
CA PRO A 167 -12.78 33.87 -2.42
C PRO A 167 -12.13 35.16 -2.94
N GLY A 168 -11.52 35.19 -4.13
CA GLY A 168 -10.94 36.42 -4.68
C GLY A 168 -10.89 36.48 -6.21
N ASN A 169 -11.32 37.62 -6.77
CA ASN A 169 -11.05 38.00 -8.17
C ASN A 169 -9.79 38.88 -8.18
N GLY A 170 -8.61 38.25 -8.23
CA GLY A 170 -7.33 38.95 -8.45
C GLY A 170 -6.66 39.60 -7.23
N SER A 171 -7.29 39.61 -6.05
CA SER A 171 -6.64 39.91 -4.76
C SER A 171 -6.77 38.70 -3.83
N GLN A 172 -5.71 38.41 -3.08
CA GLN A 172 -5.56 37.20 -2.27
C GLN A 172 -6.47 37.25 -1.04
N THR A 173 -7.62 36.58 -1.11
CA THR A 173 -8.46 36.44 0.08
C THR A 173 -8.01 35.23 0.86
N ASN A 174 -7.47 35.52 2.03
CA ASN A 174 -6.64 34.61 2.75
C ASN A 174 -7.46 33.90 3.83
N LEU A 175 -7.67 32.59 3.70
CA LEU A 175 -8.11 31.77 4.83
C LEU A 175 -6.88 31.38 5.66
N GLY A 176 -6.85 31.83 6.91
CA GLY A 176 -5.85 31.46 7.90
C GLY A 176 -6.21 30.12 8.53
N VAL A 177 -5.38 29.11 8.30
CA VAL A 177 -5.65 27.75 8.77
C VAL A 177 -5.23 27.65 10.24
N ASN A 178 -6.14 27.21 11.11
CA ASN A 178 -5.91 27.18 12.55
C ASN A 178 -5.38 25.81 13.02
N ASN A 179 -5.42 24.80 12.15
CA ASN A 179 -4.87 23.47 12.38
C ASN A 179 -4.45 22.83 11.04
N THR A 180 -3.94 21.61 11.08
CA THR A 180 -3.46 20.87 9.90
C THR A 180 -4.49 19.87 9.36
N GLU A 181 -5.74 19.95 9.83
CA GLU A 181 -6.84 19.12 9.31
C GLU A 181 -7.38 19.71 8.02
N ALA A 182 -8.15 18.93 7.25
CA ALA A 182 -8.81 19.47 6.06
C ALA A 182 -9.62 20.73 6.44
N ILE A 183 -9.54 21.76 5.60
CA ILE A 183 -10.50 22.86 5.70
C ILE A 183 -11.82 22.29 5.23
N THR A 184 -12.80 22.23 6.12
CA THR A 184 -14.15 21.81 5.76
C THR A 184 -14.99 23.05 5.48
N TYR A 185 -15.92 22.97 4.55
CA TYR A 185 -16.94 23.99 4.39
C TYR A 185 -18.31 23.43 4.76
N GLN A 186 -19.16 24.29 5.29
CA GLN A 186 -20.60 24.11 5.33
C GLN A 186 -21.24 25.34 4.71
N TYR A 187 -22.28 25.17 3.91
CA TYR A 187 -23.09 26.31 3.49
C TYR A 187 -24.54 26.12 3.91
N ARG A 188 -25.23 27.22 4.17
CA ARG A 188 -26.63 27.25 4.57
C ARG A 188 -27.36 28.43 3.93
N LEU A 189 -28.63 28.23 3.55
CA LEU A 189 -29.50 29.27 3.03
C LEU A 189 -30.59 29.64 4.05
N PHE A 190 -30.84 30.94 4.22
CA PHE A 190 -31.79 31.48 5.20
C PHE A 190 -32.75 32.50 4.59
N GLU A 191 -33.94 32.61 5.19
CA GLU A 191 -34.94 33.62 4.81
C GLU A 191 -34.63 35.01 5.35
N LYS A 192 -33.94 35.09 6.49
CA LYS A 192 -33.68 36.33 7.23
C LYS A 192 -32.23 36.40 7.66
N GLU A 193 -31.69 37.62 7.70
CA GLU A 193 -30.32 37.92 8.13
C GLU A 193 -30.03 37.38 9.53
N VAL A 194 -30.92 37.67 10.49
CA VAL A 194 -30.79 37.21 11.89
C VAL A 194 -30.61 35.70 11.95
N GLY A 195 -31.30 34.97 11.06
CA GLY A 195 -31.17 33.52 10.99
C GLY A 195 -29.82 33.07 10.44
N ALA A 196 -29.25 33.79 9.48
CA ALA A 196 -27.91 33.51 8.95
C ALA A 196 -26.80 33.91 9.93
N SER A 197 -26.97 35.00 10.67
CA SER A 197 -25.98 35.53 11.62
C SER A 197 -25.84 34.68 12.89
N ASP A 198 -26.85 33.91 13.25
CA ASP A 198 -26.84 33.02 14.42
C ASP A 198 -26.13 31.69 14.08
N PRO A 199 -24.94 31.41 14.65
CA PRO A 199 -24.21 30.15 14.42
C PRO A 199 -24.96 28.91 14.89
N ASP A 200 -25.88 29.04 15.84
CA ASP A 200 -26.63 27.92 16.41
C ASP A 200 -27.97 27.69 15.69
N ASN A 201 -28.32 28.55 14.72
CA ASN A 201 -29.56 28.43 14.00
C ASN A 201 -29.54 27.27 13.00
N ASN A 202 -30.32 26.25 13.31
CA ASN A 202 -30.51 25.06 12.47
C ASN A 202 -31.73 25.15 11.54
N LEU A 203 -32.47 26.27 11.55
CA LEU A 203 -33.61 26.53 10.65
C LEU A 203 -33.14 27.10 9.30
N SER A 204 -32.16 26.45 8.66
CA SER A 204 -31.83 26.76 7.28
C SER A 204 -32.82 26.09 6.33
N LEU A 205 -33.07 26.73 5.18
CA LEU A 205 -33.91 26.17 4.13
C LEU A 205 -33.25 24.96 3.46
N VAL A 206 -31.92 25.03 3.30
CA VAL A 206 -31.03 24.01 2.71
C VAL A 206 -29.64 24.15 3.32
N GLY A 207 -28.88 23.05 3.38
CA GLY A 207 -27.44 23.09 3.61
C GLY A 207 -26.73 21.87 3.02
N ASP A 208 -25.43 22.01 2.80
CA ASP A 208 -24.50 20.94 2.41
C ASP A 208 -23.16 21.14 3.13
N SER A 209 -22.33 20.10 3.18
CA SER A 209 -21.01 20.14 3.81
C SER A 209 -20.02 19.23 3.10
N GLY A 210 -18.74 19.62 3.06
CA GLY A 210 -17.68 18.79 2.51
C GLY A 210 -16.28 19.37 2.76
N ASP A 211 -15.28 18.73 2.19
CA ASP A 211 -13.89 19.19 2.26
C ASP A 211 -13.65 20.29 1.21
N TYR A 212 -13.10 21.43 1.65
CA TYR A 212 -12.76 22.60 0.83
C TYR A 212 -11.35 22.49 0.23
N VAL A 213 -10.36 22.12 1.04
CA VAL A 213 -8.98 21.87 0.64
C VAL A 213 -8.45 20.66 1.41
N ARG A 214 -7.82 19.72 0.69
CA ARG A 214 -7.14 18.56 1.25
C ARG A 214 -5.62 18.74 1.14
N PHE A 215 -4.93 18.65 2.27
CA PHE A 215 -3.47 18.73 2.32
C PHE A 215 -2.82 17.39 1.98
N PHE A 216 -1.80 17.40 1.12
CA PHE A 216 -0.97 16.24 0.79
C PHE A 216 0.43 16.43 1.35
N PRO A 217 1.14 15.35 1.75
CA PRO A 217 2.52 15.47 2.22
C PRO A 217 3.42 15.93 1.06
N PRO A 218 4.43 16.77 1.34
CA PRO A 218 5.33 17.32 0.32
C PRO A 218 6.39 16.32 -0.16
N TYR A 219 6.17 15.03 0.08
CA TYR A 219 7.10 13.96 -0.23
C TYR A 219 6.38 12.69 -0.67
N GLU A 220 7.10 11.87 -1.44
CA GLU A 220 6.67 10.58 -1.91
C GLU A 220 7.73 9.52 -1.57
N VAL A 221 7.30 8.31 -1.24
CA VAL A 221 8.17 7.15 -1.07
C VAL A 221 7.86 6.16 -2.17
N LYS A 222 8.83 5.92 -3.06
CA LYS A 222 8.73 4.92 -4.14
C LYS A 222 9.67 3.77 -3.85
N MET A 223 9.20 2.57 -4.17
CA MET A 223 10.03 1.37 -4.13
C MET A 223 9.88 0.59 -5.43
N THR A 224 11.03 0.24 -6.01
CA THR A 224 11.11 -0.69 -7.14
C THR A 224 11.52 -2.05 -6.61
N PRO A 225 10.62 -3.05 -6.59
CA PRO A 225 10.95 -4.38 -6.10
C PRO A 225 12.01 -5.04 -6.99
N SER A 226 12.80 -5.91 -6.38
CA SER A 226 13.75 -6.78 -7.07
C SER A 226 13.49 -8.25 -6.74
N LEU A 227 13.94 -9.12 -7.63
CA LEU A 227 13.99 -10.55 -7.41
C LEU A 227 15.44 -10.94 -7.16
N LEU A 228 15.71 -11.40 -5.95
CA LEU A 228 16.98 -12.00 -5.57
C LEU A 228 16.83 -13.52 -5.52
N THR A 229 17.88 -14.23 -5.92
CA THR A 229 17.81 -15.70 -6.03
C THR A 229 18.95 -16.32 -5.21
N ALA A 230 18.60 -17.10 -4.19
CA ALA A 230 19.50 -17.90 -3.39
C ALA A 230 20.01 -19.10 -4.20
N ASP A 231 21.31 -19.38 -4.10
CA ASP A 231 22.04 -20.36 -4.88
C ASP A 231 22.16 -21.73 -4.19
N VAL A 232 21.53 -22.73 -4.77
CA VAL A 232 21.46 -24.11 -4.27
C VAL A 232 22.78 -24.84 -4.32
N ALA A 233 23.65 -24.49 -5.27
CA ALA A 233 25.01 -25.06 -5.36
C ALA A 233 25.88 -24.68 -4.17
N SER A 234 25.46 -23.66 -3.41
CA SER A 234 26.11 -23.21 -2.20
C SER A 234 25.34 -23.62 -0.93
N ASP A 235 24.48 -24.62 -0.98
CA ASP A 235 23.57 -24.97 0.13
C ASP A 235 22.67 -23.79 0.56
N TYR A 236 22.27 -22.93 -0.39
CA TYR A 236 21.56 -21.67 -0.14
C TYR A 236 22.29 -20.68 0.76
N SER A 237 23.60 -20.84 0.97
CA SER A 237 24.39 -19.91 1.78
C SER A 237 24.89 -18.69 1.00
N ARG A 238 24.62 -18.63 -0.31
CA ARG A 238 24.96 -17.50 -1.20
C ARG A 238 23.83 -17.21 -2.18
N PHE A 239 23.89 -16.06 -2.84
CA PHE A 239 23.04 -15.75 -3.99
C PHE A 239 23.70 -16.20 -5.30
N VAL A 240 22.92 -16.26 -6.38
CA VAL A 240 23.41 -16.53 -7.74
C VAL A 240 24.60 -15.62 -8.06
N ASP A 241 25.59 -16.14 -8.79
CA ASP A 241 26.93 -15.56 -9.03
C ASP A 241 27.90 -15.64 -7.83
N SER A 242 27.65 -16.54 -6.87
CA SER A 242 28.51 -16.75 -5.68
C SER A 242 28.66 -15.52 -4.77
N LYS A 243 27.77 -14.53 -4.90
CA LYS A 243 27.79 -13.31 -4.08
C LYS A 243 27.18 -13.57 -2.72
N LYS A 244 27.80 -13.00 -1.68
CA LYS A 244 27.33 -13.08 -0.29
C LYS A 244 26.20 -12.11 0.01
N SER A 245 26.15 -11.01 -0.75
CA SER A 245 25.17 -9.95 -0.66
C SER A 245 24.36 -9.84 -1.95
N GLY A 246 23.13 -9.35 -1.81
CA GLY A 246 22.25 -9.02 -2.91
C GLY A 246 21.23 -7.99 -2.47
N TYR A 247 20.42 -7.51 -3.40
CA TYR A 247 19.39 -6.50 -3.10
C TYR A 247 18.00 -7.05 -3.36
N VAL A 248 17.09 -6.81 -2.41
CA VAL A 248 15.67 -7.14 -2.57
C VAL A 248 14.89 -5.94 -3.12
N ALA A 249 15.27 -4.71 -2.77
CA ALA A 249 14.72 -3.50 -3.41
C ALA A 249 15.80 -2.85 -4.29
N LYS A 250 15.54 -2.79 -5.61
CA LYS A 250 16.49 -2.24 -6.60
C LYS A 250 16.61 -0.72 -6.48
N GLU A 251 15.55 -0.09 -5.99
CA GLU A 251 15.47 1.36 -5.84
C GLU A 251 14.49 1.70 -4.72
N ILE A 252 14.96 2.42 -3.71
CA ILE A 252 14.15 3.11 -2.72
C ILE A 252 14.37 4.60 -2.97
N ILE A 253 13.30 5.31 -3.29
CA ILE A 253 13.34 6.74 -3.53
C ILE A 253 12.51 7.40 -2.44
N PHE A 254 13.16 8.28 -1.70
CA PHE A 254 12.48 9.26 -0.87
C PHE A 254 12.65 10.59 -1.59
N ASP A 255 11.60 11.07 -2.23
CA ASP A 255 11.64 12.31 -2.97
C ASP A 255 10.76 13.37 -2.32
N LEU A 256 11.18 14.62 -2.42
CA LEU A 256 10.22 15.71 -2.22
C LEU A 256 9.46 15.85 -3.53
N THR A 257 8.14 15.92 -3.46
CA THR A 257 7.26 15.96 -4.62
C THR A 257 7.39 17.33 -5.30
N ASP A 258 8.48 17.60 -6.01
CA ASP A 258 8.60 18.79 -6.87
C ASP A 258 7.96 18.47 -8.22
N THR A 259 6.63 18.51 -8.25
CA THR A 259 5.85 18.30 -9.49
C THR A 259 6.05 19.38 -10.54
N THR A 260 6.81 20.45 -10.25
CA THR A 260 6.81 21.67 -11.07
C THR A 260 8.19 22.15 -11.51
N GLY A 261 9.29 21.50 -11.09
CA GLY A 261 10.65 21.95 -11.43
C GLY A 261 11.02 23.29 -10.81
N ILE A 262 10.30 23.71 -9.76
CA ILE A 262 10.50 24.97 -9.06
C ILE A 262 11.33 24.63 -7.84
N GLY A 263 12.63 24.49 -8.05
CA GLY A 263 13.57 24.00 -7.03
C GLY A 263 13.29 24.52 -5.61
N ALA A 264 12.92 23.57 -4.75
CA ALA A 264 12.59 23.68 -3.33
C ALA A 264 11.17 24.21 -3.00
N LEU A 265 10.47 23.42 -2.18
CA LEU A 265 9.24 23.86 -1.51
C LEU A 265 9.59 25.04 -0.59
N ASN A 266 8.95 26.19 -0.79
CA ASN A 266 9.12 27.32 0.12
C ASN A 266 8.26 27.07 1.38
N LEU A 267 8.84 27.21 2.57
CA LEU A 267 8.01 27.35 3.76
C LEU A 267 7.24 28.67 3.69
N PRO A 268 5.98 28.70 4.13
CA PRO A 268 5.12 29.90 4.13
C PRO A 268 5.69 31.13 4.86
N ASP A 269 6.68 30.96 5.74
CA ASP A 269 7.40 32.07 6.38
C ASP A 269 8.39 32.78 5.43
N GLY A 270 8.63 32.24 4.23
CA GLY A 270 9.53 32.79 3.23
C GLY A 270 11.02 32.69 3.60
N THR A 271 11.36 32.13 4.77
CA THR A 271 12.74 32.14 5.31
C THR A 271 13.48 30.83 5.08
N THR A 272 12.76 29.71 4.97
CA THR A 272 13.40 28.39 4.83
C THR A 272 12.87 27.62 3.63
N LYS A 273 13.78 27.11 2.80
CA LYS A 273 13.48 26.22 1.68
C LYS A 273 13.57 24.77 2.15
N VAL A 274 12.53 23.99 1.91
CA VAL A 274 12.54 22.53 2.07
C VAL A 274 13.35 21.95 0.92
N THR A 275 14.64 21.77 1.19
CA THR A 275 15.61 21.23 0.22
C THR A 275 15.84 19.73 0.40
N ASN A 276 15.42 19.16 1.53
CA ASN A 276 15.53 17.73 1.82
C ASN A 276 14.45 17.26 2.83
N LEU A 277 14.23 15.95 2.89
CA LEU A 277 13.28 15.33 3.82
C LEU A 277 13.59 15.59 5.30
N ALA A 278 14.85 15.77 5.66
CA ALA A 278 15.24 16.06 7.05
C ALA A 278 14.73 17.43 7.53
N THR A 279 14.31 18.33 6.64
CA THR A 279 13.62 19.57 7.03
C THR A 279 12.17 19.34 7.46
N VAL A 280 11.52 18.30 6.94
CA VAL A 280 10.08 18.01 7.17
C VAL A 280 9.89 16.90 8.22
N LEU A 281 10.82 15.95 8.28
CA LEU A 281 10.71 14.74 9.09
C LEU A 281 11.65 14.79 10.30
N LYS A 282 11.17 14.27 11.44
CA LYS A 282 12.00 14.05 12.64
C LYS A 282 12.94 12.88 12.40
N GLU A 283 14.06 12.90 13.11
CA GLU A 283 15.04 11.83 13.12
C GLU A 283 14.43 10.47 13.47
N THR A 284 13.36 10.44 14.27
CA THR A 284 12.63 9.21 14.66
C THR A 284 11.78 8.59 13.55
N THR A 285 11.77 9.15 12.33
CA THR A 285 11.05 8.57 11.19
C THR A 285 11.68 7.26 10.77
N THR A 286 10.85 6.22 10.55
CA THR A 286 11.33 4.88 10.23
C THR A 286 10.85 4.34 8.88
N LEU A 287 11.65 3.44 8.31
CA LEU A 287 11.25 2.49 7.29
C LEU A 287 11.32 1.09 7.91
N ASP A 288 10.20 0.41 8.00
CA ASP A 288 10.08 -0.94 8.54
C ASP A 288 9.90 -1.92 7.39
N VAL A 289 10.80 -2.88 7.24
CA VAL A 289 10.75 -3.91 6.21
C VAL A 289 10.40 -5.25 6.85
N ALA A 290 9.23 -5.76 6.52
CA ALA A 290 8.79 -7.09 6.91
C ALA A 290 9.27 -8.14 5.90
N GLY A 291 9.66 -9.32 6.39
CA GLY A 291 10.12 -10.46 5.60
C GLY A 291 10.83 -11.49 6.49
N ASN A 292 11.33 -12.59 5.93
CA ASN A 292 12.02 -13.61 6.73
C ASN A 292 13.52 -13.33 6.86
N PHE A 293 13.95 -12.92 8.04
CA PHE A 293 15.34 -12.64 8.40
C PHE A 293 15.94 -13.69 9.36
N ALA A 294 15.31 -14.86 9.52
CA ALA A 294 15.77 -15.92 10.43
C ALA A 294 17.24 -16.30 10.22
N ALA A 295 17.66 -16.44 8.96
CA ALA A 295 19.02 -16.85 8.59
C ALA A 295 20.09 -15.76 8.78
N ILE A 296 19.67 -14.52 9.08
CA ILE A 296 20.59 -13.39 9.27
C ILE A 296 21.10 -13.30 10.70
N ALA A 297 20.44 -13.98 11.65
CA ALA A 297 20.85 -14.01 13.04
C ALA A 297 22.31 -14.47 13.22
N SER A 298 22.95 -13.93 14.26
CA SER A 298 24.24 -14.40 14.77
C SER A 298 24.07 -15.68 15.60
N ALA A 299 25.17 -16.28 16.07
CA ALA A 299 25.16 -17.55 16.81
C ALA A 299 24.08 -17.58 17.91
N GLY A 300 23.39 -18.72 18.04
CA GLY A 300 22.28 -18.87 18.98
C GLY A 300 21.00 -18.08 18.64
N GLY A 301 20.79 -17.70 17.37
CA GLY A 301 19.58 -16.99 16.94
C GLY A 301 19.50 -15.52 17.40
N ILE A 302 20.63 -14.88 17.70
CA ILE A 302 20.68 -13.53 18.28
C ILE A 302 20.76 -12.45 17.17
N TYR A 303 19.96 -11.39 17.28
CA TYR A 303 19.96 -10.24 16.36
C TYR A 303 20.82 -9.07 16.88
N ASP A 304 22.11 -9.32 17.02
CA ASP A 304 23.10 -8.34 17.48
C ASP A 304 23.51 -7.34 16.38
N ASN A 305 24.53 -6.50 16.65
CA ASN A 305 25.06 -5.55 15.67
C ASN A 305 25.62 -6.23 14.42
N ALA A 306 26.16 -7.45 14.53
CA ALA A 306 26.66 -8.18 13.37
C ALA A 306 25.50 -8.64 12.48
N ALA A 307 24.39 -9.12 13.06
CA ALA A 307 23.18 -9.43 12.32
C ALA A 307 22.55 -8.18 11.68
N LYS A 308 22.48 -7.07 12.40
CA LYS A 308 21.96 -5.79 11.85
C LYS A 308 22.80 -5.27 10.69
N ASN A 309 24.12 -5.46 10.70
CA ASN A 309 24.99 -5.05 9.59
C ASN A 309 24.80 -5.87 8.31
N ARG A 310 24.12 -7.03 8.36
CA ARG A 310 23.81 -7.85 7.19
C ARG A 310 22.52 -7.39 6.48
N ILE A 311 21.77 -6.46 7.04
CA ILE A 311 20.55 -5.90 6.46
C ILE A 311 20.65 -4.38 6.51
N TYR A 312 20.88 -3.76 5.36
CA TYR A 312 21.26 -2.35 5.31
C TYR A 312 20.71 -1.66 4.08
N ILE A 313 20.54 -0.35 4.20
CA ILE A 313 20.26 0.53 3.08
C ILE A 313 21.60 1.02 2.53
N ASP A 314 21.86 0.71 1.27
CA ASP A 314 23.01 1.22 0.52
C ASP A 314 22.59 2.48 -0.25
N ALA A 315 23.09 3.63 0.19
CA ALA A 315 22.83 4.93 -0.46
C ALA A 315 23.71 5.19 -1.70
N ASN A 316 24.70 4.33 -1.99
CA ASN A 316 25.62 4.51 -3.11
C ASN A 316 25.11 3.79 -4.38
N ASN A 317 24.14 4.37 -5.08
CA ASN A 317 23.71 3.84 -6.39
C ASN A 317 24.55 4.39 -7.56
N SER A 318 25.85 4.64 -7.36
CA SER A 318 26.72 4.94 -8.50
C SER A 318 26.80 3.70 -9.39
N ALA A 319 26.59 3.87 -10.70
CA ALA A 319 26.68 2.78 -11.68
C ALA A 319 28.06 2.10 -11.73
N SER A 320 29.09 2.72 -11.12
CA SER A 320 30.47 2.24 -11.07
C SER A 320 30.86 1.50 -9.78
N SER A 321 30.07 1.59 -8.70
CA SER A 321 30.31 0.84 -7.47
C SER A 321 29.52 -0.46 -7.49
N ALA A 322 30.14 -1.56 -7.06
CA ALA A 322 29.42 -2.80 -6.88
C ALA A 322 28.39 -2.62 -5.75
N LYS A 323 27.14 -2.97 -6.07
CA LYS A 323 25.96 -2.76 -5.21
C LYS A 323 26.00 -3.73 -4.04
N CYS A 324 25.63 -3.26 -2.85
CA CYS A 324 25.65 -4.08 -1.63
C CYS A 324 27.06 -4.56 -1.24
N ASP A 325 28.04 -3.68 -1.40
CA ASP A 325 29.42 -3.92 -1.00
C ASP A 325 29.81 -3.14 0.26
N ASN A 326 29.06 -2.10 0.62
CA ASN A 326 29.34 -1.25 1.77
C ASN A 326 28.10 -1.03 2.63
N VAL A 327 28.23 -1.32 3.93
CA VAL A 327 27.19 -1.06 4.92
C VAL A 327 27.13 0.44 5.20
N ASN A 328 26.22 1.13 4.52
CA ASN A 328 26.02 2.57 4.68
C ASN A 328 25.04 2.92 5.80
N SER A 329 23.96 2.13 5.94
CA SER A 329 22.91 2.35 6.95
C SER A 329 22.30 1.02 7.36
N ALA A 330 22.94 0.35 8.32
CA ALA A 330 22.43 -0.88 8.93
C ALA A 330 21.07 -0.66 9.59
N ALA A 331 20.29 -1.74 9.73
CA ALA A 331 19.05 -1.71 10.48
C ALA A 331 19.31 -1.25 11.93
N THR A 332 18.45 -0.37 12.45
CA THR A 332 18.52 0.11 13.83
C THR A 332 17.95 -0.92 14.81
N SER A 333 16.95 -1.69 14.36
CA SER A 333 16.39 -2.86 15.06
C SER A 333 16.16 -4.00 14.07
N LEU A 334 16.30 -5.24 14.53
CA LEU A 334 16.12 -6.44 13.73
C LEU A 334 15.52 -7.58 14.56
N THR A 335 14.57 -8.28 13.98
CA THR A 335 13.99 -9.52 14.47
C THR A 335 13.94 -10.55 13.33
N ALA A 336 13.39 -11.74 13.58
CA ALA A 336 13.20 -12.75 12.54
C ALA A 336 12.25 -12.30 11.41
N GLU A 337 11.38 -11.33 11.66
CA GLU A 337 10.30 -10.96 10.74
C GLU A 337 10.34 -9.49 10.30
N LEU A 338 11.15 -8.67 10.96
CA LEU A 338 11.14 -7.22 10.79
C LEU A 338 12.53 -6.62 10.93
N ALA A 339 12.91 -5.79 9.95
CA ALA A 339 14.07 -4.91 9.99
C ALA A 339 13.61 -3.44 9.99
N THR A 340 14.02 -2.66 10.98
CA THR A 340 13.67 -1.23 11.09
C THR A 340 14.88 -0.38 10.77
N PHE A 341 14.67 0.66 9.95
CA PHE A 341 15.67 1.65 9.59
C PHE A 341 15.22 3.03 10.03
N THR A 342 16.11 3.80 10.65
CA THR A 342 15.85 5.21 10.95
C THR A 342 16.27 6.06 9.76
N VAL A 343 15.31 6.65 9.05
CA VAL A 343 15.52 7.37 7.77
C VAL A 343 15.30 8.89 7.90
N GLY A 344 14.87 9.36 9.07
CA GLY A 344 14.57 10.77 9.32
C GLY A 344 15.78 11.70 9.40
N ASN A 345 16.97 11.18 9.70
CA ASN A 345 18.19 11.96 9.84
C ASN A 345 19.05 11.88 8.57
N ALA A 346 18.71 12.70 7.57
CA ALA A 346 19.60 13.26 6.55
C ALA A 346 20.48 12.37 5.63
N ASN A 347 20.56 11.04 5.75
CA ASN A 347 21.47 10.25 4.90
C ASN A 347 20.89 9.82 3.55
N ILE A 348 19.59 10.00 3.32
CA ILE A 348 18.97 9.79 2.02
C ILE A 348 18.71 11.16 1.40
N THR A 349 19.78 11.75 0.89
CA THR A 349 19.72 13.06 0.24
C THR A 349 18.95 12.98 -1.07
N LYS A 350 18.12 13.99 -1.29
CA LYS A 350 17.26 14.20 -2.47
C LYS A 350 18.07 13.88 -3.75
N ALA A 351 17.57 12.93 -4.55
CA ALA A 351 18.18 12.33 -5.75
C ALA A 351 19.01 11.04 -5.58
N ASN A 352 19.34 10.61 -4.35
CA ASN A 352 20.05 9.33 -4.17
C ASN A 352 19.07 8.18 -4.03
N LYS A 353 18.91 7.47 -5.15
CA LYS A 353 18.36 6.12 -5.19
C LYS A 353 19.09 5.26 -4.16
N ALA A 354 18.39 4.74 -3.16
CA ALA A 354 18.97 3.79 -2.24
C ALA A 354 18.58 2.36 -2.63
N ILE A 355 19.27 1.36 -2.08
CA ILE A 355 19.05 -0.05 -2.36
C ILE A 355 18.91 -0.77 -1.01
N LEU A 356 17.92 -1.66 -0.88
CA LEU A 356 17.82 -2.53 0.30
C LEU A 356 18.65 -3.79 0.07
N CYS A 357 19.73 -3.91 0.82
CA CYS A 357 20.70 -4.98 0.71
C CYS A 357 20.50 -6.01 1.83
N ILE A 358 20.61 -7.28 1.45
CA ILE A 358 20.61 -8.44 2.35
C ILE A 358 21.90 -9.20 2.13
N GLU A 359 22.59 -9.51 3.22
CA GLU A 359 23.79 -10.33 3.25
C GLU A 359 23.54 -11.61 4.03
N THR A 360 24.07 -12.69 3.48
CA THR A 360 24.06 -14.01 4.11
C THR A 360 24.98 -14.07 5.32
N ASN A 361 24.58 -14.81 6.35
CA ASN A 361 25.52 -15.16 7.41
C ASN A 361 26.43 -16.30 6.91
N THR A 362 27.64 -15.98 6.46
CA THR A 362 28.65 -16.98 6.08
C THR A 362 29.70 -17.24 7.18
N GLY A 363 29.46 -16.80 8.42
CA GLY A 363 30.38 -16.97 9.53
C GLY A 363 30.28 -18.37 10.19
N PRO A 364 31.01 -18.64 11.29
CA PRO A 364 30.89 -19.90 12.05
C PRO A 364 29.46 -20.18 12.53
N ALA A 365 28.66 -19.12 12.74
CA ALA A 365 27.25 -19.19 13.11
C ALA A 365 26.32 -19.66 11.96
N ALA A 366 26.80 -19.72 10.72
CA ALA A 366 26.02 -20.16 9.56
C ALA A 366 25.46 -21.57 9.76
N THR A 367 26.25 -22.47 10.36
CA THR A 367 25.82 -23.85 10.60
C THR A 367 24.81 -24.00 11.75
N GLU A 368 24.75 -23.03 12.67
CA GLU A 368 23.85 -23.09 13.84
C GLU A 368 22.43 -22.60 13.53
N ASN A 369 22.29 -21.62 12.64
CA ASN A 369 21.00 -21.00 12.31
C ASN A 369 20.37 -21.56 11.03
N GLY A 370 20.74 -22.77 10.64
CA GLY A 370 20.22 -23.44 9.43
C GLY A 370 20.94 -23.08 8.13
N GLY A 371 21.76 -22.02 8.09
CA GLY A 371 22.69 -21.70 6.99
C GLY A 371 22.07 -21.35 5.63
N GLU A 372 20.78 -21.61 5.45
CA GLU A 372 20.06 -21.39 4.22
C GLU A 372 19.38 -20.01 4.19
N ILE A 373 19.53 -19.29 3.08
CA ILE A 373 18.70 -18.12 2.81
C ILE A 373 17.22 -18.56 2.67
N PRO A 374 16.29 -18.00 3.44
CA PRO A 374 14.88 -18.30 3.31
C PRO A 374 14.30 -17.66 2.04
N ALA A 375 13.41 -18.38 1.35
CA ALA A 375 12.51 -17.74 0.41
C ALA A 375 11.56 -16.81 1.19
N SER A 376 11.35 -15.59 0.69
CA SER A 376 10.49 -14.61 1.34
C SER A 376 10.03 -13.55 0.36
N VAL A 377 8.81 -13.06 0.55
CA VAL A 377 8.38 -11.75 0.04
C VAL A 377 8.73 -10.71 1.09
N TYR A 378 9.18 -9.54 0.64
CA TYR A 378 9.51 -8.42 1.49
C TYR A 378 8.55 -7.27 1.20
N SER A 379 8.04 -6.65 2.25
CA SER A 379 7.17 -5.47 2.14
C SER A 379 7.64 -4.40 3.11
N ALA A 380 7.57 -3.13 2.73
CA ALA A 380 7.95 -2.03 3.59
C ALA A 380 6.77 -1.17 4.03
N SER A 381 6.90 -0.60 5.22
CA SER A 381 6.06 0.46 5.74
C SER A 381 6.92 1.64 6.15
N PHE A 382 6.58 2.82 5.66
CA PHE A 382 7.21 4.07 6.02
C PHE A 382 6.37 4.75 7.12
N ASN A 383 6.99 5.07 8.26
CA ASN A 383 6.33 5.73 9.37
C ASN A 383 6.88 7.14 9.54
N GLY A 384 6.34 8.08 8.75
CA GLY A 384 6.70 9.49 8.79
C GLY A 384 6.37 10.13 10.13
N VAL A 385 7.36 10.68 10.83
CA VAL A 385 7.14 11.48 12.05
C VAL A 385 7.42 12.95 11.72
N PRO A 386 6.44 13.86 11.80
CA PRO A 386 6.65 15.23 11.36
C PRO A 386 7.47 16.02 12.37
N LYS A 387 8.31 16.95 11.87
CA LYS A 387 8.83 18.06 12.65
C LYS A 387 7.71 19.06 13.00
N THR A 388 7.91 19.87 14.04
CA THR A 388 6.93 20.88 14.45
C THR A 388 6.59 21.79 13.27
N GLY A 389 5.29 21.99 13.00
CA GLY A 389 4.82 22.80 11.87
C GLY A 389 4.77 22.06 10.53
N HIS A 390 5.00 20.75 10.50
CA HIS A 390 4.89 19.93 9.29
C HIS A 390 3.85 18.82 9.45
N LEU A 391 3.35 18.32 8.32
CA LEU A 391 2.59 17.09 8.23
C LEU A 391 3.48 15.98 7.67
N ALA A 392 3.31 14.78 8.21
CA ALA A 392 3.92 13.56 7.69
C ALA A 392 2.85 12.48 7.63
N LEU A 393 2.77 11.80 6.48
CA LEU A 393 1.99 10.58 6.32
C LEU A 393 2.89 9.35 6.36
N GLY A 394 2.33 8.26 6.87
CA GLY A 394 2.88 6.93 6.70
C GLY A 394 2.36 6.26 5.43
N PHE A 395 3.14 5.30 4.93
CA PHE A 395 2.76 4.42 3.83
C PHE A 395 2.97 2.98 4.29
N SER A 396 2.12 2.05 3.90
CA SER A 396 2.25 0.64 4.29
C SER A 396 2.06 -0.26 3.08
N GLY A 397 2.70 -1.44 3.10
CA GLY A 397 2.52 -2.46 2.06
C GLY A 397 3.26 -2.13 0.75
N LEU A 398 4.32 -1.34 0.80
CA LEU A 398 5.19 -1.10 -0.35
C LEU A 398 5.93 -2.39 -0.72
N ASP A 399 5.83 -2.86 -1.96
CA ASP A 399 6.54 -4.08 -2.40
C ASP A 399 8.06 -3.85 -2.41
N ALA A 400 8.76 -4.55 -1.52
CA ALA A 400 10.21 -4.48 -1.36
C ALA A 400 10.96 -5.53 -2.14
N GLY A 401 10.27 -6.39 -2.87
CA GLY A 401 10.85 -7.48 -3.63
C GLY A 401 10.76 -8.81 -2.92
N LYS A 402 11.53 -9.78 -3.42
CA LYS A 402 11.46 -11.16 -2.97
C LYS A 402 12.78 -11.88 -3.12
N VAL A 403 13.01 -12.83 -2.22
CA VAL A 403 14.04 -13.85 -2.36
C VAL A 403 13.37 -15.16 -2.78
N LYS A 404 13.86 -15.75 -3.88
CA LYS A 404 13.54 -17.11 -4.31
C LYS A 404 14.76 -18.01 -4.19
N ARG A 405 14.56 -19.32 -4.32
CA ARG A 405 15.61 -20.34 -4.39
C ARG A 405 15.79 -20.77 -5.86
N ASN A 406 17.02 -20.91 -6.38
CA ASN A 406 17.27 -21.37 -7.76
C ASN A 406 17.32 -22.91 -7.91
N GLY A 407 16.67 -23.68 -7.03
CA GLY A 407 16.79 -25.14 -7.07
C GLY A 407 15.55 -25.86 -6.62
N ALA A 408 15.53 -27.14 -6.96
CA ALA A 408 14.33 -27.95 -6.85
C ALA A 408 14.16 -28.50 -5.44
N GLN A 409 13.02 -28.21 -4.83
CA GLN A 409 12.51 -28.99 -3.71
C GLN A 409 11.46 -29.99 -4.19
N LEU A 410 11.66 -31.26 -3.88
CA LEU A 410 10.70 -32.33 -4.17
C LEU A 410 10.18 -32.88 -2.85
N ILE A 411 8.90 -32.64 -2.60
CA ILE A 411 8.20 -33.10 -1.40
C ILE A 411 7.40 -34.35 -1.76
N THR A 412 7.62 -35.40 -0.98
CA THR A 412 6.89 -36.66 -1.15
C THR A 412 5.56 -36.61 -0.39
N PRO A 413 4.51 -37.32 -0.89
CA PRO A 413 3.36 -37.62 -0.05
C PRO A 413 3.78 -38.35 1.23
N PHE A 414 2.94 -38.29 2.26
CA PHE A 414 3.15 -39.10 3.46
C PHE A 414 3.25 -40.59 3.09
N PHE A 415 4.31 -41.25 3.52
CA PHE A 415 4.53 -42.68 3.32
C PHE A 415 4.72 -43.40 4.66
N THR A 416 4.50 -44.72 4.64
CA THR A 416 4.71 -45.61 5.78
C THR A 416 5.85 -46.56 5.46
N LEU A 417 6.72 -46.82 6.43
CA LEU A 417 7.77 -47.84 6.34
C LEU A 417 7.32 -49.08 7.12
N ASN A 418 6.87 -50.11 6.41
CA ASN A 418 6.60 -51.42 6.99
C ASN A 418 6.94 -52.53 5.98
N GLU A 419 6.90 -53.79 6.41
CA GLU A 419 7.29 -54.94 5.57
C GLU A 419 6.40 -55.13 4.33
N SER A 420 5.19 -54.58 4.35
CA SER A 420 4.19 -54.67 3.29
C SER A 420 4.29 -53.56 2.25
N TYR A 421 4.97 -52.44 2.55
CA TYR A 421 5.11 -51.28 1.67
C TYR A 421 6.58 -50.90 1.49
N THR A 422 7.04 -50.91 0.25
CA THR A 422 8.39 -50.48 -0.13
C THR A 422 8.32 -49.16 -0.89
N PRO A 423 8.39 -48.01 -0.21
CA PRO A 423 8.41 -46.73 -0.90
C PRO A 423 9.68 -46.58 -1.73
N ARG A 424 9.56 -45.90 -2.87
CA ARG A 424 10.63 -45.65 -3.85
C ARG A 424 10.56 -44.20 -4.29
N PHE A 425 11.73 -43.61 -4.44
CA PHE A 425 11.92 -42.21 -4.78
C PHE A 425 12.79 -42.15 -6.02
N TYR A 426 12.19 -41.72 -7.13
CA TYR A 426 12.89 -41.50 -8.38
C TYR A 426 13.17 -40.02 -8.51
N LEU A 427 14.45 -39.65 -8.53
CA LEU A 427 14.90 -38.28 -8.77
C LEU A 427 15.53 -38.24 -10.16
N VAL A 428 15.04 -37.37 -11.03
CA VAL A 428 15.49 -37.25 -12.41
C VAL A 428 16.17 -35.91 -12.60
N ASN A 429 17.35 -35.93 -13.21
CA ASN A 429 18.13 -34.75 -13.57
C ASN A 429 18.35 -34.72 -15.08
N ARG A 430 17.73 -33.75 -15.75
CA ARG A 430 17.85 -33.48 -17.20
C ARG A 430 18.99 -32.49 -17.51
N GLY A 431 19.72 -32.05 -16.50
CA GLY A 431 20.86 -31.16 -16.65
C GLY A 431 22.10 -31.90 -17.14
N SER A 432 22.99 -31.15 -17.79
CA SER A 432 24.27 -31.65 -18.29
C SER A 432 25.32 -31.91 -17.20
N GLN A 433 25.04 -31.49 -15.95
CA GLN A 433 25.90 -31.73 -14.79
C GLN A 433 25.18 -32.58 -13.75
N ALA A 434 25.93 -33.33 -12.96
CA ALA A 434 25.37 -34.09 -11.85
C ALA A 434 24.86 -33.12 -10.77
N ALA A 435 23.75 -33.47 -10.12
CA ALA A 435 23.09 -32.61 -9.13
C ALA A 435 23.15 -33.26 -7.75
N THR A 436 23.72 -32.58 -6.76
CA THR A 436 23.70 -33.07 -5.38
C THR A 436 22.31 -32.89 -4.77
N PHE A 437 21.94 -33.73 -3.80
CA PHE A 437 20.71 -33.59 -3.04
C PHE A 437 20.94 -33.83 -1.55
N LYS A 438 20.09 -33.22 -0.72
CA LYS A 438 19.93 -33.49 0.72
C LYS A 438 18.50 -33.92 1.02
N ILE A 439 18.31 -34.71 2.08
CA ILE A 439 17.02 -35.25 2.52
C ILE A 439 16.71 -34.73 3.92
N ALA A 440 15.56 -34.06 4.05
CA ALA A 440 14.95 -33.78 5.35
C ALA A 440 13.70 -34.65 5.52
N LEU A 441 13.48 -35.16 6.73
CA LEU A 441 12.31 -35.99 7.06
C LEU A 441 11.34 -35.20 7.97
N ALA A 442 10.08 -35.13 7.56
CA ALA A 442 8.98 -34.64 8.38
C ALA A 442 8.21 -35.85 8.94
N SER A 443 8.17 -35.98 10.26
CA SER A 443 7.56 -37.13 10.94
C SER A 443 6.17 -36.83 11.49
N ASP A 444 5.30 -37.84 11.50
CA ASP A 444 4.12 -37.84 12.38
C ASP A 444 4.58 -37.96 13.84
N ALA A 445 4.16 -37.02 14.69
CA ALA A 445 4.52 -36.99 16.11
C ALA A 445 4.15 -38.27 16.87
N SER A 446 3.09 -38.96 16.45
CA SER A 446 2.60 -40.19 17.08
C SER A 446 3.32 -41.46 16.58
N LYS A 447 3.98 -41.39 15.42
CA LYS A 447 4.71 -42.49 14.77
C LYS A 447 5.94 -41.95 14.03
N PRO A 448 7.01 -41.57 14.76
CA PRO A 448 8.14 -40.89 14.17
C PRO A 448 8.88 -41.78 13.16
N ILE A 449 9.45 -41.15 12.13
CA ILE A 449 10.46 -41.76 11.25
C ILE A 449 11.83 -41.16 11.59
N SER A 450 12.85 -42.00 11.58
CA SER A 450 14.24 -41.57 11.76
C SER A 450 14.99 -41.63 10.44
N ALA A 451 16.02 -40.80 10.28
CA ALA A 451 16.88 -40.80 9.11
C ALA A 451 17.54 -42.17 8.91
N GLY A 452 17.59 -42.62 7.66
CA GLY A 452 18.32 -43.81 7.24
C GLY A 452 19.78 -43.50 6.91
N ASP A 453 20.43 -44.43 6.22
CA ASP A 453 21.85 -44.35 5.88
C ASP A 453 22.16 -43.28 4.81
N ILE A 454 21.17 -42.91 4.00
CA ILE A 454 21.30 -41.89 2.96
C ILE A 454 20.54 -40.64 3.41
N THR A 455 21.29 -39.59 3.75
CA THR A 455 20.76 -38.24 4.01
C THR A 455 21.14 -37.24 2.91
N GLU A 456 22.07 -37.63 2.04
CA GLU A 456 22.55 -36.83 0.91
C GLU A 456 23.10 -37.74 -0.21
N GLY A 457 23.30 -37.18 -1.39
CA GLY A 457 23.89 -37.91 -2.51
C GLY A 457 23.90 -37.11 -3.80
N THR A 458 24.05 -37.80 -4.93
CA THR A 458 24.15 -37.18 -6.26
C THR A 458 23.25 -37.87 -7.27
N ILE A 459 22.46 -37.09 -8.00
CA ILE A 459 21.71 -37.51 -9.18
C ILE A 459 22.61 -37.33 -10.41
N PRO A 460 22.89 -38.39 -11.19
CA PRO A 460 23.78 -38.28 -12.34
C PRO A 460 23.27 -37.27 -13.39
N ALA A 461 24.18 -36.67 -14.16
CA ALA A 461 23.86 -35.81 -15.30
C ALA A 461 23.03 -36.59 -16.33
N ASN A 462 22.01 -35.96 -16.91
CA ASN A 462 21.11 -36.57 -17.90
C ASN A 462 20.58 -37.96 -17.47
N GLY A 463 20.32 -38.14 -16.17
CA GLY A 463 20.06 -39.45 -15.59
C GLY A 463 19.01 -39.43 -14.48
N ALA A 464 18.79 -40.60 -13.89
CA ALA A 464 17.87 -40.78 -12.79
C ALA A 464 18.53 -41.57 -11.65
N LEU A 465 18.13 -41.26 -10.42
CA LEU A 465 18.51 -41.97 -9.21
C LEU A 465 17.26 -42.59 -8.57
N LEU A 466 17.37 -43.85 -8.17
CA LEU A 466 16.35 -44.55 -7.38
C LEU A 466 16.85 -44.73 -5.95
N LEU A 467 16.11 -44.17 -4.99
CA LEU A 467 16.28 -44.43 -3.56
C LEU A 467 15.12 -45.28 -3.05
N LYS A 468 15.42 -46.25 -2.19
CA LYS A 468 14.42 -47.08 -1.51
C LYS A 468 14.16 -46.54 -0.12
N GLY A 469 12.91 -46.66 0.37
CA GLY A 469 12.47 -46.30 1.71
C GLY A 469 13.46 -46.62 2.82
N PRO A 470 13.88 -47.88 2.97
CA PRO A 470 14.81 -48.29 4.03
C PRO A 470 16.19 -47.62 3.97
N GLN A 471 16.59 -47.08 2.80
CA GLN A 471 17.87 -46.36 2.66
C GLN A 471 17.76 -44.93 3.17
N ILE A 472 16.59 -44.30 3.05
CA ILE A 472 16.40 -42.90 3.44
C ILE A 472 15.82 -42.74 4.86
N ALA A 473 15.18 -43.78 5.38
CA ALA A 473 14.52 -43.75 6.68
C ALA A 473 14.45 -45.15 7.31
N THR A 474 14.57 -45.21 8.64
CA THR A 474 14.63 -46.49 9.38
C THR A 474 13.26 -47.19 9.42
N PRO A 475 13.18 -48.49 9.12
CA PRO A 475 11.91 -49.21 8.98
C PRO A 475 11.36 -49.67 10.34
N LEU A 476 10.67 -48.81 11.07
CA LEU A 476 9.94 -49.21 12.29
C LEU A 476 8.54 -48.58 12.36
N GLY A 477 7.65 -48.93 11.42
CA GLY A 477 6.21 -48.60 11.49
C GLY A 477 5.87 -47.11 11.52
N GLY A 478 6.88 -46.25 11.31
CA GLY A 478 6.78 -44.81 11.30
C GLY A 478 6.10 -44.29 10.05
N ARG A 479 5.57 -43.07 10.15
CA ARG A 479 4.92 -42.34 9.06
C ARG A 479 5.55 -40.96 8.93
N GLY A 480 5.79 -40.54 7.70
CA GLY A 480 6.34 -39.23 7.43
C GLY A 480 6.43 -38.90 5.96
N SER A 481 7.02 -37.75 5.66
CA SER A 481 7.36 -37.28 4.33
C SER A 481 8.87 -37.02 4.26
N ALA A 482 9.43 -37.21 3.08
CA ALA A 482 10.77 -36.79 2.72
C ALA A 482 10.70 -35.54 1.82
N VAL A 483 11.53 -34.56 2.14
CA VAL A 483 11.81 -33.36 1.34
C VAL A 483 13.20 -33.52 0.76
N PHE A 484 13.28 -33.61 -0.57
CA PHE A 484 14.55 -33.61 -1.29
C PHE A 484 14.87 -32.20 -1.74
N THR A 485 16.00 -31.70 -1.27
CA THR A 485 16.56 -30.43 -1.69
C THR A 485 17.64 -30.73 -2.73
N VAL A 486 17.43 -30.36 -3.98
CA VAL A 486 18.33 -30.69 -5.10
C VAL A 486 19.04 -29.44 -5.61
N SER A 487 20.37 -29.52 -5.68
CA SER A 487 21.26 -28.48 -6.18
C SER A 487 21.26 -28.40 -7.72
N ALA A 488 20.10 -28.13 -8.31
CA ALA A 488 19.96 -27.89 -9.74
C ALA A 488 18.69 -27.08 -10.06
N PRO A 489 18.69 -26.31 -11.16
CA PRO A 489 17.52 -25.54 -11.59
C PRO A 489 16.25 -26.38 -11.66
N CYS A 490 15.14 -25.83 -11.16
CA CYS A 490 13.87 -26.54 -11.07
C CYS A 490 13.39 -27.16 -12.39
N ASN A 491 13.58 -26.46 -13.51
CA ASN A 491 13.16 -26.93 -14.83
C ASN A 491 13.94 -28.16 -15.33
N LEU A 492 15.04 -28.52 -14.66
CA LEU A 492 15.87 -29.67 -14.98
C LEU A 492 15.62 -30.86 -14.05
N ILE A 493 14.94 -30.66 -12.92
CA ILE A 493 14.72 -31.69 -11.91
C ILE A 493 13.26 -32.13 -11.91
N SER A 494 13.01 -33.43 -11.70
CA SER A 494 11.66 -33.94 -11.42
C SER A 494 11.73 -35.13 -10.48
N GLY A 495 10.65 -35.35 -9.72
CA GLY A 495 10.56 -36.42 -8.73
C GLY A 495 9.31 -37.26 -8.93
N VAL A 496 9.44 -38.58 -8.81
CA VAL A 496 8.30 -39.51 -8.77
C VAL A 496 8.42 -40.38 -7.53
N PHE A 497 7.37 -40.35 -6.71
CA PHE A 497 7.18 -41.26 -5.60
C PHE A 497 6.42 -42.49 -6.09
N GLN A 498 6.85 -43.68 -5.68
CA GLN A 498 6.11 -44.91 -5.90
C GLN A 498 6.01 -45.68 -4.59
N ASN A 499 4.84 -46.23 -4.31
CA ASN A 499 4.69 -47.21 -3.24
C ASN A 499 4.47 -48.59 -3.84
N ARG A 500 5.31 -49.56 -3.48
CA ARG A 500 5.17 -50.95 -3.94
C ARG A 500 4.68 -51.82 -2.79
N THR A 501 3.60 -52.55 -3.00
CA THR A 501 3.16 -53.61 -2.09
C THR A 501 4.04 -54.84 -2.23
N ASN A 502 4.47 -55.40 -1.09
CA ASN A 502 5.28 -56.61 -1.06
C ASN A 502 4.36 -57.85 -1.15
N THR A 503 4.33 -58.50 -2.31
CA THR A 503 3.43 -59.62 -2.61
C THR A 503 3.76 -60.92 -1.88
N THR A 504 4.86 -60.99 -1.14
CA THR A 504 5.15 -62.15 -0.27
C THR A 504 4.33 -62.14 1.02
N ALA A 505 3.69 -61.03 1.38
CA ALA A 505 2.91 -60.90 2.61
C ALA A 505 1.40 -61.16 2.43
N ASP A 506 0.86 -61.11 1.20
CA ASP A 506 -0.53 -61.47 0.90
C ASP A 506 -0.67 -62.04 -0.53
N PRO A 507 -0.92 -63.36 -0.68
CA PRO A 507 -1.06 -64.00 -2.00
C PRO A 507 -2.35 -63.62 -2.74
N ASN A 508 -3.28 -62.88 -2.12
CA ASN A 508 -4.53 -62.47 -2.76
C ASN A 508 -4.48 -61.09 -3.42
N ILE A 509 -3.38 -60.34 -3.24
CA ILE A 509 -3.17 -59.05 -3.91
C ILE A 509 -2.42 -59.34 -5.22
N GLY A 510 -3.14 -59.29 -6.34
CA GLY A 510 -2.55 -59.43 -7.68
C GLY A 510 -1.34 -58.52 -7.84
N SER A 511 -0.28 -59.03 -8.47
CA SER A 511 0.94 -58.26 -8.66
C SER A 511 0.67 -56.99 -9.47
N GLY A 512 1.06 -55.83 -8.93
CA GLY A 512 1.41 -54.69 -9.79
C GLY A 512 0.62 -53.40 -9.65
N ASP A 513 -0.14 -53.16 -8.57
CA ASP A 513 -0.68 -51.81 -8.35
C ASP A 513 0.46 -50.85 -7.96
N PHE A 514 0.89 -50.07 -8.95
CA PHE A 514 1.86 -49.00 -8.80
C PHE A 514 1.13 -47.66 -8.75
N ASP A 515 0.93 -47.13 -7.56
CA ASP A 515 0.59 -45.72 -7.44
C ASP A 515 1.87 -44.91 -7.63
N SER A 516 2.05 -44.40 -8.85
CA SER A 516 3.10 -43.42 -9.17
C SER A 516 2.53 -42.02 -8.94
N ILE A 517 3.06 -41.33 -7.95
CA ILE A 517 2.62 -40.00 -7.56
C ILE A 517 3.76 -39.03 -7.86
N PRO A 518 3.57 -38.02 -8.72
CA PRO A 518 4.53 -36.95 -8.87
C PRO A 518 4.82 -36.31 -7.52
N MET A 519 6.09 -36.10 -7.19
CA MET A 519 6.44 -35.34 -5.99
C MET A 519 6.03 -33.89 -6.18
N GLN A 520 5.56 -33.26 -5.11
CA GLN A 520 5.16 -31.86 -5.14
C GLN A 520 6.39 -30.96 -5.12
N MET A 521 6.42 -29.95 -5.98
CA MET A 521 7.32 -28.81 -5.82
C MET A 521 6.52 -27.68 -5.18
N PRO A 522 7.03 -27.01 -4.13
CA PRO A 522 6.36 -25.87 -3.52
C PRO A 522 5.98 -24.81 -4.58
N GLU A 523 4.75 -24.32 -4.52
CA GLU A 523 4.31 -23.25 -5.41
C GLU A 523 5.15 -21.98 -5.14
N GLY A 524 5.69 -21.38 -6.20
CA GLY A 524 6.49 -20.16 -6.12
C GLY A 524 8.01 -20.35 -6.05
N GLU A 525 8.51 -21.54 -5.76
CA GLU A 525 9.95 -21.85 -5.83
C GLU A 525 10.42 -22.16 -7.26
N CYS A 526 9.53 -22.67 -8.12
CA CYS A 526 9.88 -23.21 -9.43
C CYS A 526 9.04 -22.67 -10.62
N LYS A 527 8.39 -21.51 -10.47
CA LYS A 527 7.73 -20.78 -11.58
C LYS A 527 8.31 -19.38 -11.79
#